data_AF-A0A1E5UMX1-F1
#
_entry.id   AF-A0A1E5UMX1-F1
#
_cell.length_a   1.000
_cell.length_b   1.000
_cell.length_c   1.000
_cell.angle_alpha   90.00
_cell.angle_beta   90.00
_cell.angle_gamma   90.00
#
_symmetry.space_group_name_H-M   'P 1'
#
loop_
_entity.id
_entity.type
_entity.pdbx_description
1 polymer ?
#
loop_
_entity_poly.entity_id
_entity_poly.type
_entity_poly.pdbx_seq_one_letter_code
_entity_poly.pdbx_strand_id
1 'polypeptide(L)'
;VTCGGELAVLFVDTLVTVELPYSEEIFGRIRKMYEAFPRISVPHFLGDDYDDEGHQLSEAISAARARAESCSSFLKAAIRWSAEFGTSKSGSPELHVMLAEYIYSESPETDMTKVSSHFVRGNEPKKFASMLVNFMGKCYPGEDDTAIARGVLMYLSQGNLRDANLLMDEMKEQLKSANSEFPKTDLIQFIKYLLPTPVTEREPNKVRLERDAYPLFRTLRQKYKTSTDRDPAFQE
;
A
#
# COMPACT_ATOMS: atom_id res chain seq x y z
N VAL A 1 9.41 14.76 18.96
CA VAL A 1 9.01 14.23 17.62
C VAL A 1 7.81 14.98 17.07
N THR A 2 6.72 15.09 17.84
CA THR A 2 5.50 15.81 17.43
C THR A 2 5.74 17.26 17.00
N CYS A 3 6.50 18.05 17.78
CA CYS A 3 6.88 19.42 17.37
C CYS A 3 7.65 19.48 16.04
N GLY A 4 8.48 18.47 15.77
CA GLY A 4 9.23 18.38 14.52
C GLY A 4 8.31 18.12 13.33
N GLY A 5 7.30 17.26 13.50
CA GLY A 5 6.31 17.02 12.46
C GLY A 5 5.36 18.21 12.25
N GLU A 6 5.00 18.94 13.31
CA GLU A 6 4.24 20.20 13.18
C GLU A 6 5.02 21.25 12.39
N LEU A 7 6.33 21.40 12.65
CA LEU A 7 7.20 22.28 11.86
C LEU A 7 7.34 21.81 10.40
N ALA A 8 7.36 20.50 10.16
CA ALA A 8 7.41 19.95 8.81
C ALA A 8 6.10 20.22 8.05
N VAL A 9 4.94 20.12 8.71
CA VAL A 9 3.64 20.53 8.15
C VAL A 9 3.64 22.03 7.85
N LEU A 10 4.04 22.87 8.81
CA LEU A 10 4.12 24.32 8.64
C LEU A 10 5.04 24.72 7.48
N PHE A 11 6.14 24.00 7.28
CA PHE A 11 7.00 24.19 6.12
C PHE A 11 6.21 23.98 4.82
N VAL A 12 5.46 22.88 4.69
CA VAL A 12 4.64 22.61 3.50
C VAL A 12 3.52 23.66 3.35
N ASP A 13 2.85 24.04 4.43
CA ASP A 13 1.81 25.07 4.39
C ASP A 13 2.38 26.42 3.92
N THR A 14 3.63 26.72 4.27
CA THR A 14 4.34 27.89 3.75
C THR A 14 4.57 27.77 2.24
N LEU A 15 4.91 26.59 1.72
CA LEU A 15 5.05 26.36 0.27
C LEU A 15 3.73 26.62 -0.45
N VAL A 16 2.61 26.15 0.11
CA VAL A 16 1.26 26.41 -0.44
C VAL A 16 0.93 27.90 -0.39
N THR A 17 1.19 28.55 0.74
CA THR A 17 0.88 29.99 0.96
C THR A 17 1.62 30.90 -0.02
N VAL A 18 2.86 30.57 -0.37
CA VAL A 18 3.66 31.33 -1.35
C VAL A 18 3.55 30.77 -2.77
N GLU A 19 2.65 29.81 -2.99
CA GLU A 19 2.40 29.15 -4.28
C GLU A 19 3.67 28.60 -4.94
N LEU A 20 4.59 28.06 -4.13
CA LEU A 20 5.88 27.63 -4.61
C LEU A 20 5.72 26.38 -5.50
N PRO A 21 6.14 26.43 -6.78
CA PRO A 21 6.00 25.31 -7.69
C PRO A 21 6.85 24.11 -7.24
N TYR A 22 6.38 22.92 -7.57
CA TYR A 22 7.15 21.70 -7.36
C TYR A 22 8.49 21.78 -8.08
N SER A 23 9.57 21.44 -7.37
CA SER A 23 10.91 21.29 -7.92
C SER A 23 11.66 20.18 -7.19
N GLU A 24 12.64 19.59 -7.87
CA GLU A 24 13.50 18.55 -7.27
C GLU A 24 14.28 19.07 -6.05
N GLU A 25 14.57 20.37 -5.99
CA GLU A 25 15.22 20.96 -4.81
C GLU A 25 14.28 20.95 -3.59
N ILE A 26 13.05 21.41 -3.76
CA ILE A 26 12.05 21.47 -2.67
C ILE A 26 11.68 20.05 -2.24
N PHE A 27 11.46 19.17 -3.21
CA PHE A 27 11.22 17.75 -2.95
C PHE A 27 12.39 17.10 -2.20
N GLY A 28 13.64 17.44 -2.56
CA GLY A 28 14.83 17.03 -1.82
C GLY A 28 14.84 17.50 -0.36
N ARG A 29 14.32 18.69 -0.07
CA ARG A 29 14.15 19.18 1.32
C ARG A 29 13.07 18.40 2.07
N ILE A 30 11.92 18.14 1.43
CA ILE A 30 10.84 17.32 2.00
C ILE A 30 11.35 15.90 2.32
N ARG A 31 12.13 15.31 1.41
CA ARG A 31 12.77 14.00 1.62
C ARG A 31 13.69 13.99 2.83
N LYS A 32 14.55 15.01 2.98
CA LYS A 32 15.43 15.13 4.16
C LYS A 32 14.66 15.26 5.46
N MET A 33 13.54 16.00 5.45
CA MET A 33 12.65 16.09 6.62
C MET A 33 12.02 14.74 6.95
N TYR A 34 11.54 14.01 5.94
CA TYR A 34 11.04 12.64 6.09
C TYR A 34 12.09 11.69 6.69
N GLU A 35 13.32 11.71 6.19
CA GLU A 35 14.43 10.87 6.68
C GLU A 35 14.79 11.16 8.15
N ALA A 36 14.44 12.34 8.66
CA ALA A 36 14.63 12.70 10.06
C ALA A 36 13.51 12.20 10.99
N PHE A 37 12.39 11.67 10.47
CA PHE A 37 11.37 11.06 11.31
C PHE A 37 11.87 9.76 11.93
N PRO A 38 11.62 9.51 13.22
CA PRO A 38 12.06 8.28 13.88
C PRO A 38 11.44 7.05 13.23
N ARG A 39 12.23 5.97 13.16
CA ARG A 39 11.80 4.62 12.80
C ARG A 39 12.02 3.70 13.99
N ILE A 40 11.03 3.62 14.87
CA ILE A 40 11.12 2.91 16.15
C ILE A 40 10.08 1.80 16.11
N SER A 41 10.56 0.56 15.99
CA SER A 41 9.72 -0.64 16.00
C SER A 41 8.80 -0.66 17.22
N VAL A 42 7.52 -0.92 16.98
CA VAL A 42 6.51 -1.03 18.03
C VAL A 42 6.75 -2.34 18.81
N PRO A 43 6.82 -2.32 20.15
CA PRO A 43 6.91 -3.54 20.95
C PRO A 43 5.71 -4.44 20.67
N HIS A 44 5.95 -5.72 20.36
CA HIS A 44 4.92 -6.76 20.30
C HIS A 44 5.03 -7.58 21.59
N PHE A 45 4.20 -7.31 22.60
CA PHE A 45 4.17 -8.10 23.82
C PHE A 45 2.85 -8.88 23.91
N LEU A 46 2.96 -10.21 23.87
CA LEU A 46 1.89 -11.17 24.16
C LEU A 46 2.21 -11.84 25.51
N GLY A 47 2.20 -11.06 26.59
CA GLY A 47 2.44 -11.54 27.95
C GLY A 47 1.25 -11.18 28.83
N ASP A 48 0.63 -12.19 29.45
CA ASP A 48 -0.65 -12.12 30.18
C ASP A 48 -0.50 -11.66 31.66
N ASP A 49 0.58 -10.99 32.05
CA ASP A 49 0.92 -10.76 33.45
C ASP A 49 1.16 -9.27 33.84
N TYR A 50 0.26 -8.80 34.71
CA TYR A 50 0.32 -7.70 35.71
C TYR A 50 0.57 -6.23 35.26
N ASP A 51 -0.53 -5.47 35.23
CA ASP A 51 -0.78 -4.02 35.38
C ASP A 51 0.31 -2.98 35.00
N ASP A 52 1.55 -3.08 35.48
CA ASP A 52 2.62 -2.10 35.19
C ASP A 52 3.21 -2.28 33.76
N GLU A 53 3.32 -3.52 33.28
CA GLU A 53 3.77 -3.81 31.91
C GLU A 53 2.72 -3.40 30.87
N GLY A 54 1.43 -3.52 31.21
CA GLY A 54 0.32 -3.08 30.37
C GLY A 54 0.28 -1.55 30.20
N HIS A 55 0.56 -0.80 31.26
CA HIS A 55 0.64 0.66 31.20
C HIS A 55 1.79 1.13 30.28
N GLN A 56 2.99 0.57 30.46
CA GLN A 56 4.14 0.91 29.62
C GLN A 56 3.94 0.53 28.14
N LEU A 57 3.29 -0.62 27.87
CA LEU A 57 2.93 -1.03 26.52
C LEU A 57 1.91 -0.07 25.89
N SER A 58 0.87 0.31 26.64
CA SER A 58 -0.14 1.27 26.20
C SER A 58 0.49 2.63 25.88
N GLU A 59 1.40 3.12 26.72
CA GLU A 59 2.15 4.35 26.46
C GLU A 59 3.05 4.24 25.21
N ALA A 60 3.74 3.11 25.03
CA ALA A 60 4.57 2.87 23.86
C ALA A 60 3.76 2.83 22.55
N ILE A 61 2.59 2.17 22.56
CA ILE A 61 1.65 2.14 21.44
C ILE A 61 1.10 3.54 21.14
N SER A 62 0.70 4.27 22.18
CA SER A 62 0.21 5.65 22.05
C SER A 62 1.28 6.58 21.44
N ALA A 63 2.51 6.48 21.93
CA ALA A 63 3.64 7.23 21.41
C ALA A 63 3.95 6.85 19.95
N ALA A 64 3.90 5.56 19.61
CA ALA A 64 4.08 5.10 18.23
C ALA A 64 2.98 5.62 17.30
N ARG A 65 1.72 5.55 17.72
CA ARG A 65 0.58 6.12 16.99
C ARG A 65 0.74 7.62 16.76
N ALA A 66 1.15 8.38 17.78
CA ALA A 66 1.39 9.82 17.66
C ALA A 66 2.52 10.15 16.67
N ARG A 67 3.61 9.37 16.66
CA ARG A 67 4.69 9.53 15.68
C ARG A 67 4.22 9.19 14.26
N ALA A 68 3.51 8.07 14.10
CA ALA A 68 2.95 7.61 12.83
C ALA A 68 2.02 8.66 12.21
N GLU A 69 1.11 9.23 13.01
CA GLU A 69 0.17 10.25 12.53
C GLU A 69 0.88 11.57 12.21
N SER A 70 1.89 11.96 12.99
CA SER A 70 2.67 13.17 12.75
C SER A 70 3.39 13.13 11.39
N CYS A 71 4.08 12.04 11.07
CA CYS A 71 4.71 11.86 9.76
C CYS A 71 3.68 11.74 8.64
N SER A 72 2.59 11.00 8.89
CA SER A 72 1.51 10.82 7.91
C SER A 72 0.85 12.15 7.55
N SER A 73 0.62 13.03 8.53
CA SER A 73 0.06 14.36 8.31
C SER A 73 0.99 15.23 7.46
N PHE A 74 2.29 15.23 7.76
CA PHE A 74 3.30 15.91 6.96
C PHE A 74 3.32 15.42 5.51
N LEU A 75 3.39 14.10 5.28
CA LEU A 75 3.43 13.55 3.92
C LEU A 75 2.11 13.77 3.17
N LYS A 76 0.95 13.68 3.84
CA LYS A 76 -0.36 14.03 3.23
C LYS A 76 -0.43 15.51 2.83
N ALA A 77 0.15 16.42 3.63
CA ALA A 77 0.27 17.83 3.25
C ALA A 77 1.18 17.98 2.02
N ALA A 78 2.35 17.33 2.02
CA ALA A 78 3.28 17.37 0.90
C ALA A 78 2.68 16.80 -0.40
N ILE A 79 1.92 15.70 -0.32
CA ILE A 79 1.20 15.13 -1.46
C ILE A 79 0.22 16.15 -2.04
N ARG A 80 -0.59 16.79 -1.19
CA ARG A 80 -1.56 17.83 -1.62
C ARG A 80 -0.86 19.02 -2.28
N TRP A 81 0.20 19.55 -1.66
CA TRP A 81 1.02 20.61 -2.25
C TRP A 81 1.56 20.18 -3.63
N SER A 82 2.15 18.99 -3.73
CA SER A 82 2.71 18.52 -5.00
C SER A 82 1.64 18.30 -6.08
N ALA A 83 0.42 17.98 -5.69
CA ALA A 83 -0.70 17.78 -6.60
C ALA A 83 -1.20 19.11 -7.19
N GLU A 84 -1.23 20.14 -6.34
CA GLU A 84 -1.68 21.48 -6.70
C GLU A 84 -0.61 22.24 -7.50
N PHE A 85 0.67 22.08 -7.14
CA PHE A 85 1.76 22.92 -7.63
C PHE A 85 2.76 22.21 -8.56
N GLY A 86 2.42 21.06 -9.17
CA GLY A 86 3.07 20.69 -10.45
C GLY A 86 3.53 19.24 -10.69
N THR A 87 3.05 18.23 -9.98
CA THR A 87 3.41 16.82 -10.29
C THR A 87 2.33 16.12 -11.13
N SER A 88 1.26 15.68 -10.48
CA SER A 88 0.11 15.03 -11.09
C SER A 88 -1.14 15.40 -10.28
N LYS A 89 -2.34 15.13 -10.80
CA LYS A 89 -3.59 15.39 -10.05
C LYS A 89 -3.67 14.62 -8.72
N SER A 90 -2.89 13.57 -8.55
CA SER A 90 -2.78 12.78 -7.31
C SER A 90 -1.58 13.15 -6.44
N GLY A 91 -0.69 14.04 -6.88
CA GLY A 91 0.57 14.35 -6.20
C GLY A 91 1.75 13.50 -6.67
N SER A 92 2.93 13.69 -6.05
CA SER A 92 4.16 12.97 -6.39
C SER A 92 4.02 11.48 -6.05
N PRO A 93 4.27 10.57 -7.02
CA PRO A 93 4.32 9.14 -6.77
C PRO A 93 5.32 8.74 -5.69
N GLU A 94 6.46 9.42 -5.60
CA GLU A 94 7.49 9.13 -4.61
C GLU A 94 7.02 9.46 -3.18
N LEU A 95 6.28 10.56 -2.99
CA LEU A 95 5.69 10.89 -1.69
C LEU A 95 4.64 9.84 -1.27
N HIS A 96 3.90 9.31 -2.23
CA HIS A 96 2.98 8.19 -2.01
C HIS A 96 3.73 6.94 -1.53
N VAL A 97 4.85 6.56 -2.17
CA VAL A 97 5.68 5.43 -1.73
C VAL A 97 6.22 5.66 -0.31
N MET A 98 6.77 6.84 -0.02
CA MET A 98 7.30 7.19 1.30
C MET A 98 6.25 7.06 2.41
N LEU A 99 5.03 7.51 2.13
CA LEU A 99 3.92 7.42 3.08
C LEU A 99 3.48 5.98 3.29
N ALA A 100 3.38 5.19 2.22
CA ALA A 100 3.02 3.78 2.33
C ALA A 100 4.06 2.97 3.13
N GLU A 101 5.35 3.18 2.86
CA GLU A 101 6.46 2.59 3.62
C GLU A 101 6.39 2.94 5.11
N TYR A 102 6.15 4.21 5.42
CA TYR A 102 6.11 4.67 6.81
C TYR A 102 4.88 4.15 7.57
N ILE A 103 3.70 4.14 6.94
CA ILE A 103 2.49 3.57 7.55
C ILE A 103 2.73 2.09 7.86
N TYR A 104 3.33 1.34 6.92
CA TYR A 104 3.58 -0.08 7.11
C TYR A 104 4.56 -0.38 8.25
N SER A 105 5.66 0.36 8.34
CA SER A 105 6.72 0.06 9.31
C SER A 105 6.47 0.64 10.70
N GLU A 106 5.82 1.80 10.80
CA GLU A 106 5.75 2.56 12.06
C GLU A 106 4.35 2.59 12.70
N SER A 107 3.30 2.16 12.01
CA SER A 107 1.96 2.12 12.61
C SER A 107 1.83 0.91 13.54
N PRO A 108 1.34 1.08 14.78
CA PRO A 108 1.07 -0.05 15.69
C PRO A 108 0.08 -1.07 15.13
N GLU A 109 -0.91 -0.58 14.37
CA GLU A 109 -1.90 -1.38 13.66
C GLU A 109 -1.79 -1.03 12.18
N THR A 110 -1.22 -1.95 11.39
CA THR A 110 -0.99 -1.72 9.97
C THR A 110 -2.31 -1.82 9.18
N ASP A 111 -2.81 -0.68 8.72
CA ASP A 111 -3.93 -0.61 7.78
C ASP A 111 -3.44 -0.87 6.34
N MET A 112 -3.47 -2.14 5.93
CA MET A 112 -3.03 -2.55 4.59
C MET A 112 -3.88 -1.96 3.46
N THR A 113 -5.11 -1.53 3.72
CA THR A 113 -5.93 -0.81 2.73
C THR A 113 -5.32 0.55 2.44
N LYS A 114 -4.95 1.32 3.48
CA LYS A 114 -4.27 2.61 3.30
C LYS A 114 -2.91 2.43 2.63
N VAL A 115 -2.11 1.47 3.09
CA VAL A 115 -0.79 1.15 2.51
C VAL A 115 -0.93 0.87 1.00
N SER A 116 -1.84 -0.03 0.62
CA SER A 116 -2.09 -0.37 -0.79
C SER A 116 -2.53 0.84 -1.61
N SER A 117 -3.42 1.67 -1.06
CA SER A 117 -3.92 2.86 -1.74
C SER A 117 -2.82 3.87 -2.08
N HIS A 118 -1.79 3.99 -1.24
CA HIS A 118 -0.66 4.85 -1.49
C HIS A 118 0.34 4.19 -2.46
N PHE A 119 0.70 2.92 -2.30
CA PHE A 119 1.59 2.23 -3.25
C PHE A 119 1.07 2.25 -4.69
N VAL A 120 -0.24 2.05 -4.88
CA VAL A 120 -0.85 2.04 -6.21
C VAL A 120 -0.76 3.41 -6.89
N ARG A 121 -0.73 4.50 -6.12
CA ARG A 121 -0.48 5.87 -6.62
C ARG A 121 1.01 6.22 -6.72
N GLY A 122 1.87 5.32 -6.25
CA GLY A 122 3.32 5.41 -6.34
C GLY A 122 3.87 4.85 -7.65
N ASN A 123 5.19 4.84 -7.76
CA ASN A 123 5.94 4.36 -8.94
C ASN A 123 6.83 3.13 -8.65
N GLU A 124 6.64 2.48 -7.50
CA GLU A 124 7.47 1.38 -7.01
C GLU A 124 6.67 0.08 -6.78
N PRO A 125 6.10 -0.56 -7.84
CA PRO A 125 5.30 -1.78 -7.70
C PRO A 125 6.11 -2.95 -7.11
N LYS A 126 7.43 -2.98 -7.32
CA LYS A 126 8.31 -4.01 -6.75
C LYS A 126 8.43 -3.89 -5.23
N LYS A 127 8.53 -2.66 -4.71
CA LYS A 127 8.50 -2.43 -3.26
C LYS A 127 7.16 -2.83 -2.67
N PHE A 128 6.06 -2.54 -3.37
CA PHE A 128 4.74 -2.98 -2.93
C PHE A 128 4.66 -4.51 -2.87
N ALA A 129 5.21 -5.22 -3.86
CA ALA A 129 5.31 -6.68 -3.83
C ALA A 129 6.08 -7.19 -2.61
N SER A 130 7.26 -6.63 -2.34
CA SER A 130 8.05 -6.98 -1.14
C SER A 130 7.31 -6.76 0.16
N MET A 131 6.51 -5.69 0.21
CA MET A 131 5.70 -5.40 1.38
C MET A 131 4.57 -6.41 1.57
N LEU A 132 3.86 -6.77 0.51
CA LEU A 132 2.83 -7.81 0.56
C LEU A 132 3.43 -9.16 0.97
N VAL A 133 4.59 -9.54 0.43
CA VAL A 133 5.30 -10.76 0.85
C VAL A 133 5.69 -10.71 2.33
N ASN A 134 6.15 -9.56 2.84
CA ASN A 134 6.43 -9.40 4.26
C ASN A 134 5.15 -9.48 5.12
N PHE A 135 4.05 -8.91 4.63
CA PHE A 135 2.75 -8.92 5.31
C PHE A 135 2.18 -10.34 5.41
N MET A 136 2.35 -11.18 4.38
CA MET A 136 1.92 -12.59 4.40
C MET A 136 2.47 -13.37 5.58
N GLY A 137 3.69 -13.06 6.05
CA GLY A 137 4.30 -13.71 7.22
C GLY A 137 3.80 -13.18 8.57
N LYS A 138 2.95 -12.15 8.59
CA LYS A 138 2.49 -11.44 9.78
C LYS A 138 0.98 -11.41 9.95
N CYS A 139 0.23 -11.62 8.87
CA CYS A 139 -1.23 -11.52 8.87
C CYS A 139 -1.92 -12.81 9.31
N TYR A 140 -3.21 -12.73 9.61
CA TYR A 140 -4.01 -13.93 9.87
C TYR A 140 -4.25 -14.71 8.55
N PRO A 141 -4.47 -16.04 8.63
CA PRO A 141 -4.80 -16.84 7.46
C PRO A 141 -6.00 -16.28 6.67
N GLY A 142 -5.83 -16.03 5.38
CA GLY A 142 -6.86 -15.44 4.51
C GLY A 142 -6.83 -13.90 4.45
N GLU A 143 -6.00 -13.20 5.24
CA GLU A 143 -5.82 -11.76 5.02
C GLU A 143 -4.83 -11.48 3.89
N ASP A 144 -3.92 -12.42 3.64
CA ASP A 144 -2.91 -12.38 2.58
C ASP A 144 -3.54 -12.31 1.19
N ASP A 145 -4.44 -13.23 0.86
CA ASP A 145 -5.08 -13.27 -0.45
C ASP A 145 -5.97 -12.04 -0.70
N THR A 146 -6.60 -11.53 0.35
CA THR A 146 -7.42 -10.32 0.33
C THR A 146 -6.56 -9.08 0.08
N ALA A 147 -5.41 -8.94 0.76
CA ALA A 147 -4.49 -7.83 0.55
C ALA A 147 -3.90 -7.83 -0.87
N ILE A 148 -3.53 -9.00 -1.39
CA ILE A 148 -3.05 -9.17 -2.77
C ILE A 148 -4.15 -8.77 -3.77
N ALA A 149 -5.36 -9.30 -3.61
CA ALA A 149 -6.47 -8.99 -4.49
C ALA A 149 -6.79 -7.48 -4.49
N ARG A 150 -6.77 -6.84 -3.33
CA ARG A 150 -6.98 -5.40 -3.19
C ARG A 150 -5.93 -4.60 -3.96
N GLY A 151 -4.64 -4.92 -3.80
CA GLY A 151 -3.56 -4.24 -4.52
C GLY A 151 -3.72 -4.35 -6.04
N VAL A 152 -4.03 -5.54 -6.54
CA VAL A 152 -4.25 -5.77 -7.98
C VAL A 152 -5.48 -5.02 -8.48
N LEU A 153 -6.63 -5.14 -7.81
CA LEU A 153 -7.87 -4.50 -8.23
C LEU A 153 -7.75 -2.97 -8.21
N MET A 154 -7.02 -2.40 -7.24
CA MET A 154 -6.73 -0.96 -7.19
C MET A 154 -5.87 -0.48 -8.37
N TYR A 155 -4.87 -1.25 -8.82
CA TYR A 155 -4.15 -0.91 -10.06
C TYR A 155 -5.07 -0.99 -11.28
N LEU A 156 -5.90 -2.03 -11.35
CA LEU A 156 -6.83 -2.23 -12.47
C LEU A 156 -7.89 -1.13 -12.56
N SER A 157 -8.41 -0.63 -11.43
CA SER A 157 -9.38 0.47 -11.42
C SER A 157 -8.79 1.80 -11.89
N GLN A 158 -7.47 1.96 -11.79
CA GLN A 158 -6.74 3.09 -12.37
C GLN A 158 -6.33 2.89 -13.84
N GLY A 159 -6.71 1.76 -14.45
CA GLY A 159 -6.26 1.36 -15.79
C GLY A 159 -4.78 0.99 -15.85
N ASN A 160 -4.10 0.80 -14.71
CA ASN A 160 -2.68 0.49 -14.64
C ASN A 160 -2.44 -1.03 -14.69
N LEU A 161 -2.69 -1.60 -15.87
CA LEU A 161 -2.52 -3.04 -16.12
C LEU A 161 -1.07 -3.49 -16.01
N ARG A 162 -0.12 -2.61 -16.36
CA ARG A 162 1.31 -2.90 -16.32
C ARG A 162 1.75 -3.18 -14.90
N ASP A 163 1.48 -2.28 -13.96
CA ASP A 163 1.96 -2.41 -12.59
C ASP A 163 1.20 -3.49 -11.81
N ALA A 164 -0.08 -3.73 -12.16
CA ALA A 164 -0.82 -4.87 -11.64
C ALA A 164 -0.15 -6.23 -11.97
N ASN A 165 0.39 -6.38 -13.18
CA ASN A 165 1.14 -7.57 -13.58
C ASN A 165 2.52 -7.62 -12.92
N LEU A 166 3.25 -6.49 -12.89
CA LEU A 166 4.55 -6.41 -12.23
C LEU A 166 4.45 -6.79 -10.75
N LEU A 167 3.42 -6.33 -10.05
CA LEU A 167 3.15 -6.70 -8.66
C LEU A 167 3.06 -8.22 -8.49
N MET A 168 2.23 -8.87 -9.31
CA MET A 168 2.01 -10.32 -9.23
C MET A 168 3.25 -11.13 -9.60
N ASP A 169 4.01 -10.70 -10.60
CA ASP A 169 5.20 -11.43 -11.05
C ASP A 169 6.35 -11.29 -10.05
N GLU A 170 6.58 -10.09 -9.53
CA GLU A 170 7.58 -9.85 -8.48
C GLU A 170 7.26 -10.64 -7.20
N MET A 171 5.99 -10.67 -6.76
CA MET A 171 5.61 -11.49 -5.61
C MET A 171 5.90 -12.99 -5.83
N LYS A 172 5.59 -13.52 -7.01
CA LYS A 172 5.90 -14.93 -7.34
C LYS A 172 7.40 -15.19 -7.35
N GLU A 173 8.20 -14.26 -7.89
CA GLU A 173 9.66 -14.39 -7.91
C GLU A 173 10.22 -14.42 -6.48
N GLN A 174 9.81 -13.48 -5.63
CA GLN A 174 10.27 -13.40 -4.24
C GLN A 174 9.87 -14.62 -3.42
N LEU A 175 8.63 -15.10 -3.56
CA LEU A 175 8.17 -16.30 -2.86
C LEU A 175 8.90 -17.56 -3.33
N LYS A 176 9.17 -17.69 -4.64
CA LYS A 176 10.01 -18.79 -5.17
C LYS A 176 11.42 -18.74 -4.60
N SER A 177 12.06 -17.57 -4.58
CA SER A 177 13.39 -17.39 -4.00
C SER A 177 13.42 -17.71 -2.50
N ALA A 178 12.31 -17.48 -1.79
CA ALA A 178 12.14 -17.79 -0.38
C ALA A 178 11.63 -19.23 -0.10
N ASN A 179 11.55 -20.11 -1.11
CA ASN A 179 10.95 -21.45 -1.00
C ASN A 179 9.56 -21.47 -0.35
N SER A 180 8.79 -20.39 -0.53
CA SER A 180 7.45 -20.21 0.02
C SER A 180 6.41 -20.34 -1.09
N GLU A 181 5.23 -20.85 -0.78
CA GLU A 181 4.17 -21.01 -1.76
C GLU A 181 3.36 -19.72 -1.94
N PHE A 182 2.97 -19.43 -3.19
CA PHE A 182 1.98 -18.40 -3.47
C PHE A 182 0.58 -18.90 -3.04
N PRO A 183 -0.29 -18.07 -2.42
CA PRO A 183 -1.59 -18.51 -1.95
C PRO A 183 -2.43 -19.14 -3.07
N LYS A 184 -2.93 -20.35 -2.84
CA LYS A 184 -3.73 -21.14 -3.78
C LYS A 184 -5.22 -21.04 -3.43
N THR A 185 -5.75 -19.82 -3.41
CA THR A 185 -7.16 -19.56 -3.06
C THR A 185 -8.00 -19.23 -4.29
N ASP A 186 -9.32 -19.40 -4.15
CA ASP A 186 -10.31 -19.03 -5.16
C ASP A 186 -10.25 -17.53 -5.50
N LEU A 187 -9.95 -16.68 -4.51
CA LEU A 187 -9.76 -15.24 -4.72
C LEU A 187 -8.53 -14.95 -5.58
N ILE A 188 -7.38 -15.58 -5.29
CA ILE A 188 -6.20 -15.45 -6.14
C ILE A 188 -6.46 -15.98 -7.55
N GLN A 189 -7.20 -17.09 -7.67
CA GLN A 189 -7.55 -17.65 -8.98
C GLN A 189 -8.43 -16.68 -9.78
N PHE A 190 -9.41 -16.04 -9.14
CA PHE A 190 -10.19 -14.97 -9.75
C PHE A 190 -9.29 -13.83 -10.26
N ILE A 191 -8.36 -13.35 -9.44
CA ILE A 191 -7.42 -12.28 -9.80
C ILE A 191 -6.52 -12.68 -10.99
N LYS A 192 -6.02 -13.91 -11.02
CA LYS A 192 -5.24 -14.45 -12.16
C LYS A 192 -6.03 -14.46 -13.46
N TYR A 193 -7.36 -14.64 -13.41
CA TYR A 193 -8.20 -14.55 -14.61
C TYR A 193 -8.37 -13.11 -15.10
N LEU A 194 -8.31 -12.11 -14.22
CA LEU A 194 -8.44 -10.70 -14.59
C LEU A 194 -7.16 -10.12 -15.21
N LEU A 195 -5.99 -10.62 -14.79
CA LEU A 195 -4.70 -10.15 -15.29
C LEU A 195 -4.25 -10.95 -16.51
N PRO A 196 -3.86 -10.33 -17.63
CA PRO A 196 -3.20 -11.03 -18.73
C PRO A 196 -1.98 -11.79 -18.23
N THR A 197 -1.75 -13.02 -18.69
CA THR A 197 -0.46 -13.67 -18.42
C THR A 197 0.53 -13.09 -19.42
N PRO A 198 1.79 -12.82 -19.02
CA PRO A 198 2.86 -12.73 -20.00
C PRO A 198 2.79 -14.00 -20.88
N VAL A 199 2.97 -13.81 -22.18
CA VAL A 199 2.82 -14.86 -23.21
C VAL A 199 3.92 -15.90 -23.03
N THR A 200 3.72 -16.80 -22.09
CA THR A 200 4.44 -18.05 -21.96
C THR A 200 3.39 -19.10 -21.61
N GLU A 201 3.06 -19.88 -22.64
CA GLU A 201 2.21 -21.07 -22.62
C GLU A 201 0.70 -20.85 -22.75
N ARG A 202 0.18 -21.59 -23.74
CA ARG A 202 -1.17 -21.58 -24.30
C ARG A 202 -2.24 -21.86 -23.25
N GLU A 203 -2.95 -20.84 -22.80
CA GLU A 203 -4.29 -20.99 -22.21
C GLU A 203 -5.31 -20.18 -23.03
N PRO A 204 -6.17 -20.83 -23.84
CA PRO A 204 -7.05 -20.15 -24.79
C PRO A 204 -8.31 -19.49 -24.16
N ASN A 205 -8.52 -19.56 -22.85
CA ASN A 205 -9.76 -19.12 -22.18
C ASN A 205 -9.59 -17.96 -21.19
N LYS A 206 -8.58 -17.11 -21.39
CA LYS A 206 -8.22 -16.07 -20.44
C LYS A 206 -8.90 -14.73 -20.72
N VAL A 207 -9.45 -14.08 -19.68
CA VAL A 207 -10.04 -12.75 -19.81
C VAL A 207 -8.93 -11.76 -20.08
N ARG A 208 -8.96 -11.15 -21.25
CA ARG A 208 -8.31 -9.88 -21.48
C ARG A 208 -9.33 -8.82 -21.09
N LEU A 209 -8.96 -7.78 -20.35
CA LEU A 209 -9.81 -6.60 -20.15
C LEU A 209 -9.91 -5.81 -21.48
N GLU A 210 -10.38 -6.48 -22.53
CA GLU A 210 -10.68 -5.97 -23.87
C GLU A 210 -12.21 -5.81 -23.98
N ARG A 211 -12.69 -5.02 -24.95
CA ARG A 211 -14.10 -4.59 -25.07
C ARG A 211 -15.15 -5.73 -25.05
N ASP A 212 -14.76 -6.97 -25.35
CA ASP A 212 -15.67 -8.12 -25.43
C ASP A 212 -15.65 -9.06 -24.21
N ALA A 213 -14.91 -8.71 -23.15
CA ALA A 213 -14.73 -9.56 -21.96
C ALA A 213 -15.83 -9.45 -20.89
N TYR A 214 -16.80 -8.56 -21.06
CA TYR A 214 -17.82 -8.30 -20.04
C TYR A 214 -18.69 -9.53 -19.68
N PRO A 215 -19.17 -10.36 -20.64
CA PRO A 215 -19.89 -11.59 -20.31
C PRO A 215 -19.05 -12.57 -19.50
N LEU A 216 -17.75 -12.68 -19.83
CA LEU A 216 -16.81 -13.57 -19.14
C LEU A 216 -16.53 -13.06 -17.72
N PHE A 217 -16.35 -11.75 -17.54
CA PHE A 217 -16.20 -11.12 -16.23
C PHE A 217 -17.42 -11.40 -15.32
N ARG A 218 -18.64 -11.27 -15.86
CA ARG A 218 -19.87 -11.59 -15.10
C ARG A 218 -19.89 -13.04 -14.63
N THR A 219 -19.56 -13.98 -15.51
CA THR A 219 -19.49 -15.41 -15.18
C THR A 219 -18.44 -15.68 -14.09
N LEU A 220 -17.27 -15.04 -14.18
CA LEU A 220 -16.23 -15.17 -13.15
C LEU A 220 -16.69 -14.59 -11.81
N ARG A 221 -17.29 -13.40 -11.79
CA ARG A 221 -17.81 -12.79 -10.55
C ARG A 221 -18.89 -13.64 -9.90
N GLN A 222 -19.75 -14.29 -10.69
CA GLN A 222 -20.73 -15.24 -10.18
C GLN A 222 -20.07 -16.50 -9.62
N LYS A 223 -19.10 -17.08 -10.34
CA LYS A 223 -18.39 -18.29 -9.93
C LYS A 223 -17.60 -18.09 -8.64
N TYR A 224 -16.94 -16.94 -8.49
CA TYR A 224 -16.09 -16.61 -7.35
C TYR A 224 -16.77 -15.73 -6.31
N LYS A 225 -18.11 -15.67 -6.31
CA LYS A 225 -18.91 -14.76 -5.46
C LYS A 225 -18.57 -14.86 -3.96
N THR A 226 -18.41 -16.07 -3.44
CA THR A 226 -18.05 -16.30 -2.03
C THR A 226 -16.69 -15.71 -1.66
N SER A 227 -15.77 -15.61 -2.62
CA SER A 227 -14.45 -15.03 -2.42
C SER A 227 -14.46 -13.51 -2.64
N THR A 228 -15.21 -13.03 -3.62
CA THR A 228 -15.28 -11.59 -3.94
C THR A 228 -16.21 -10.79 -3.03
N ASP A 229 -17.11 -11.45 -2.30
CA ASP A 229 -17.97 -10.82 -1.29
C ASP A 229 -17.29 -10.70 0.10
N ARG A 230 -16.06 -11.22 0.26
CA ARG A 230 -15.29 -11.14 1.53
C ARG A 230 -14.88 -9.71 1.89
N ASP A 231 -14.66 -8.87 0.89
CA ASP A 231 -14.31 -7.46 1.06
C ASP A 231 -15.29 -6.60 0.24
N PRO A 232 -16.11 -5.77 0.89
CA PRO A 232 -17.02 -4.86 0.21
C PRO A 232 -16.33 -3.94 -0.81
N ALA A 233 -15.05 -3.58 -0.58
CA ALA A 233 -14.29 -2.71 -1.47
C ALA A 233 -14.01 -3.34 -2.84
N PHE A 234 -14.17 -4.66 -3.01
CA PHE A 234 -14.04 -5.32 -4.32
C PHE A 234 -15.24 -5.07 -5.25
N GLN A 235 -16.32 -4.50 -4.73
CA GLN A 235 -17.53 -4.21 -5.50
C GLN A 235 -17.52 -2.82 -6.15
N GLU A 236 -16.68 -1.91 -5.62
CA GLU A 236 -16.45 -0.54 -6.11
C GLU A 236 -15.59 -0.53 -7.38
#